data_AF-A0A327HR49-F1
#
_entry.id   AF-A0A327HR49-F1
#
_cell.length_a   1.000
_cell.length_b   1.000
_cell.length_c   1.000
_cell.angle_alpha   90.00
_cell.angle_beta   90.00
_cell.angle_gamma   90.00
#
_symmetry.space_group_name_H-M   'P 1'
#
loop_
_entity.id
_entity.type
_entity.pdbx_description
1 polymer ?
#
loop_
_entity_poly.entity_id
_entity_poly.type
_entity_poly.pdbx_seq_one_letter_code
_entity_poly.pdbx_strand_id
1 'polypeptide(L)'
;MVLPRLEGSLSEEKSGGRRRRRRRSRRKSGGGGNAPKETVEDMSSDSVSRALARFKANPPPIGFPSEIDPPPRTIEVSWELNAVPKEVQKKAGEIIMRRGEFGFLPQERVDEIADQIKDLSITLEQALSLRNALNQEKSVYSHHKLMRRSNELNRRYDSGEDVISLSKRFDAPPVNTFRAILTGRGWSKNRIKESLKEPSRLKKRDREQFELAESLDRVSSVNQEETHKASMVFEDVLYAYFDSIGVRYRTQDELMVEQKKAEGRAVITPDLLMIDDVRINGVPCAWIDAKHFFGADLKFPRKKTQKQVDRYVAEYGHGAIVYRHGFCDGLRIQGAEQLDASPLDLTMLDEFHESSKNS
;
A
#
# COMPACT_ATOMS: atom_id res chain seq x y z
N MET A 1 -4.41 23.08 -14.71
CA MET A 1 -3.07 23.09 -14.07
C MET A 1 -2.66 21.63 -13.94
N VAL A 2 -1.59 21.22 -14.61
CA VAL A 2 -1.25 19.79 -14.83
C VAL A 2 -0.63 19.22 -13.56
N LEU A 3 -1.38 18.40 -12.83
CA LEU A 3 -0.95 17.75 -11.59
C LEU A 3 -0.12 16.49 -11.91
N PRO A 4 1.04 16.28 -11.27
CA PRO A 4 1.89 15.12 -11.53
C PRO A 4 1.30 13.86 -10.89
N ARG A 5 1.11 12.83 -11.72
CA ARG A 5 0.66 11.49 -11.30
C ARG A 5 1.71 10.82 -10.42
N LEU A 6 1.31 10.35 -9.24
CA LEU A 6 2.08 9.42 -8.40
C LEU A 6 2.17 8.06 -9.13
N GLU A 7 3.22 7.88 -9.94
CA GLU A 7 3.57 6.59 -10.50
C GLU A 7 4.08 5.66 -9.38
N GLY A 8 3.30 4.62 -9.08
CA GLY A 8 3.77 3.47 -8.31
C GLY A 8 4.96 2.81 -8.99
N SER A 9 6.16 3.06 -8.45
CA SER A 9 7.42 2.48 -8.91
C SER A 9 7.39 0.95 -8.78
N LEU A 10 7.13 0.29 -9.90
CA LEU A 10 7.55 -1.09 -10.14
C LEU A 10 9.06 -1.06 -10.35
N SER A 11 9.80 -1.46 -9.32
CA SER A 11 11.22 -1.82 -9.29
C SER A 11 11.94 -1.79 -10.65
N GLU A 12 12.75 -0.74 -10.86
CA GLU A 12 13.76 -0.71 -11.92
C GLU A 12 14.90 -1.68 -11.59
N GLU A 13 14.90 -2.87 -12.21
CA GLU A 13 16.15 -3.61 -12.39
C GLU A 13 16.80 -3.18 -13.71
N LYS A 14 17.86 -2.37 -13.61
CA LYS A 14 18.72 -1.98 -14.74
C LYS A 14 19.36 -3.24 -15.35
N SER A 15 18.95 -3.61 -16.55
CA SER A 15 19.59 -4.66 -17.34
C SER A 15 20.91 -4.15 -17.96
N GLY A 16 21.99 -4.26 -17.19
CA GLY A 16 23.35 -4.09 -17.71
C GLY A 16 23.88 -5.42 -18.28
N GLY A 17 24.08 -5.48 -19.60
CA GLY A 17 24.69 -6.64 -20.27
C GLY A 17 26.10 -6.91 -19.72
N ARG A 18 26.32 -8.11 -19.17
CA ARG A 18 27.66 -8.62 -18.87
C ARG A 18 27.88 -10.00 -19.46
N ARG A 19 28.87 -10.04 -20.35
CA ARG A 19 29.43 -11.21 -21.04
C ARG A 19 29.65 -12.38 -20.08
N ARG A 20 29.25 -13.59 -20.51
CA ARG A 20 29.52 -14.88 -19.87
C ARG A 20 31.02 -15.07 -19.64
N ARG A 21 31.50 -14.94 -18.40
CA ARG A 21 32.80 -15.46 -17.95
C ARG A 21 32.56 -16.66 -17.03
N ARG A 22 33.14 -17.81 -17.40
CA ARG A 22 33.13 -19.08 -16.67
C ARG A 22 33.48 -18.87 -15.19
N ARG A 23 32.60 -19.27 -14.27
CA ARG A 23 32.85 -19.29 -12.82
C ARG A 23 33.85 -20.41 -12.50
N ARG A 24 35.08 -20.04 -12.14
CA ARG A 24 36.00 -20.91 -11.38
C ARG A 24 35.47 -21.05 -9.95
N SER A 25 35.43 -22.28 -9.46
CA SER A 25 35.17 -22.64 -8.06
C SER A 25 36.10 -21.87 -7.13
N ARG A 26 35.54 -21.08 -6.20
CA ARG A 26 36.29 -20.44 -5.11
C ARG A 26 35.93 -21.16 -3.81
N ARG A 27 36.97 -21.77 -3.23
CA ARG A 27 37.01 -22.43 -1.93
C ARG A 27 36.50 -21.49 -0.82
N LYS A 28 35.75 -22.06 0.12
CA LYS A 28 35.42 -21.47 1.42
C LYS A 28 36.71 -21.14 2.19
N SER A 29 36.83 -19.91 2.65
CA SER A 29 37.67 -19.49 3.78
C SER A 29 36.78 -18.70 4.73
N GLY A 30 36.87 -19.02 6.02
CA GLY A 30 35.95 -18.56 7.05
C GLY A 30 36.30 -17.21 7.69
N GLY A 31 35.52 -16.87 8.71
CA GLY A 31 35.81 -15.81 9.68
C GLY A 31 35.01 -14.53 9.45
N GLY A 32 33.98 -14.31 10.26
CA GLY A 32 33.27 -13.03 10.39
C GLY A 32 32.00 -13.22 11.23
N GLY A 33 32.06 -12.80 12.50
CA GLY A 33 31.08 -13.09 13.54
C GLY A 33 29.64 -12.73 13.19
N ASN A 34 28.71 -13.54 13.68
CA ASN A 34 27.29 -13.18 13.72
C ASN A 34 27.14 -11.92 14.57
N ALA A 35 26.77 -10.81 13.92
CA ALA A 35 26.11 -9.72 14.63
C ALA A 35 24.85 -10.30 15.33
N PRO A 36 24.53 -9.88 16.57
CA PRO A 36 23.32 -10.32 17.24
C PRO A 36 22.09 -10.00 16.39
N LYS A 37 21.13 -10.93 16.30
CA LYS A 37 19.81 -10.61 15.76
C LYS A 37 19.08 -9.80 16.83
N GLU A 38 18.95 -8.50 16.62
CA GLU A 38 18.12 -7.62 17.45
C GLU A 38 16.67 -8.12 17.48
N THR A 39 16.06 -8.12 18.67
CA THR A 39 14.67 -8.55 18.84
C THR A 39 13.67 -7.43 18.50
N VAL A 40 12.39 -7.76 18.37
CA VAL A 40 11.33 -6.77 18.07
C VAL A 40 11.22 -5.73 19.19
N GLU A 41 11.41 -6.15 20.44
CA GLU A 41 11.38 -5.29 21.63
C GLU A 41 12.58 -4.33 21.64
N ASP A 42 13.78 -4.81 21.29
CA ASP A 42 14.99 -3.98 21.19
C ASP A 42 14.84 -2.88 20.13
N MET A 43 14.30 -3.23 18.96
CA MET A 43 14.04 -2.28 17.87
C MET A 43 12.95 -1.25 18.25
N SER A 44 11.93 -1.68 18.98
CA SER A 44 10.89 -0.79 19.49
C SER A 44 11.48 0.22 20.48
N SER A 45 12.35 -0.24 21.39
CA SER A 45 13.04 0.59 22.38
C SER A 45 13.97 1.65 21.74
N ASP A 46 14.74 1.29 20.70
CA ASP A 46 15.58 2.24 19.96
C ASP A 46 14.73 3.30 19.24
N SER A 47 13.68 2.87 18.55
CA SER A 47 12.80 3.80 17.82
C SER A 47 12.11 4.81 18.75
N VAL A 48 11.66 4.37 19.93
CA VAL A 48 11.05 5.25 20.96
C VAL A 48 12.09 6.24 21.49
N SER A 49 13.30 5.76 21.78
CA SER A 49 14.40 6.62 22.23
C SER A 49 14.72 7.70 21.19
N ARG A 50 14.74 7.34 19.90
CA ARG A 50 14.94 8.30 18.81
C ARG A 50 13.80 9.30 18.70
N ALA A 51 12.55 8.86 18.86
CA ALA A 51 11.41 9.77 18.87
C ALA A 51 11.60 10.85 19.95
N LEU A 52 11.93 10.48 21.17
CA LEU A 52 12.14 11.45 22.25
C LEU A 52 13.39 12.33 22.04
N ALA A 53 14.45 11.77 21.45
CA ALA A 53 15.70 12.50 21.18
C ALA A 53 15.54 13.58 20.09
N ARG A 54 14.52 13.48 19.22
CA ARG A 54 14.31 14.38 18.06
C ARG A 54 14.25 15.86 18.45
N PHE A 55 13.69 16.18 19.63
CA PHE A 55 13.57 17.55 20.15
C PHE A 55 14.91 18.21 20.49
N LYS A 56 15.98 17.42 20.67
CA LYS A 56 17.33 17.87 21.03
C LYS A 56 18.36 17.55 19.95
N ALA A 57 17.92 16.99 18.82
CA ALA A 57 18.82 16.59 17.74
C ALA A 57 19.45 17.82 17.08
N ASN A 58 20.74 17.70 16.75
CA ASN A 58 21.48 18.74 16.03
C ASN A 58 22.32 18.08 14.92
N PRO A 59 22.03 18.32 13.63
CA PRO A 59 20.93 19.17 13.13
C PRO A 59 19.54 18.59 13.46
N PRO A 60 18.47 19.42 13.44
CA PRO A 60 17.09 18.94 13.55
C PRO A 60 16.75 17.94 12.44
N PRO A 61 15.81 17.01 12.67
CA PRO A 61 15.31 16.12 11.62
C PRO A 61 14.71 16.90 10.45
N ILE A 62 14.70 16.29 9.26
CA ILE A 62 14.21 16.90 8.02
C ILE A 62 12.75 17.34 8.19
N GLY A 63 12.48 18.63 7.94
CA GLY A 63 11.15 19.23 8.07
C GLY A 63 10.72 19.52 9.52
N PHE A 64 11.55 19.18 10.51
CA PHE A 64 11.33 19.59 11.88
C PHE A 64 11.81 21.05 12.07
N PRO A 65 11.03 21.95 12.70
CA PRO A 65 11.43 23.34 12.89
C PRO A 65 12.74 23.46 13.68
N SER A 66 13.59 24.41 13.28
CA SER A 66 14.84 24.71 14.00
C SER A 66 14.60 25.36 15.36
N GLU A 67 13.50 26.11 15.48
CA GLU A 67 13.04 26.71 16.72
C GLU A 67 11.55 26.41 16.87
N ILE A 68 11.14 25.96 18.07
CA ILE A 68 9.76 25.64 18.41
C ILE A 68 9.35 26.54 19.57
N ASP A 69 8.61 27.59 19.27
CA ASP A 69 8.04 28.53 20.24
C ASP A 69 6.51 28.57 20.10
N PRO A 70 5.73 28.27 21.17
CA PRO A 70 6.18 27.82 22.49
C PRO A 70 6.82 26.43 22.46
N PRO A 71 7.62 26.03 23.47
CA PRO A 71 8.24 24.71 23.53
C PRO A 71 7.26 23.54 23.32
N PRO A 72 7.71 22.37 22.82
CA PRO A 72 6.87 21.19 22.66
C PRO A 72 6.14 20.83 23.96
N ARG A 73 4.84 20.54 23.86
CA ARG A 73 4.02 20.06 24.98
C ARG A 73 3.87 18.56 24.89
N THR A 74 3.77 17.89 26.02
CA THR A 74 3.35 16.48 26.06
C THR A 74 1.83 16.40 26.01
N ILE A 75 1.31 15.63 25.05
CA ILE A 75 -0.12 15.43 24.82
C ILE A 75 -0.37 13.92 24.84
N GLU A 76 -1.13 13.47 25.83
CA GLU A 76 -1.53 12.07 25.97
C GLU A 76 -2.84 11.83 25.21
N VAL A 77 -2.84 10.84 24.32
CA VAL A 77 -3.98 10.48 23.49
C VAL A 77 -4.37 9.04 23.82
N SER A 78 -5.58 8.84 24.32
CA SER A 78 -6.18 7.52 24.46
C SER A 78 -6.84 7.14 23.15
N TRP A 79 -6.37 6.07 22.51
CA TRP A 79 -6.84 5.62 21.21
C TRP A 79 -7.45 4.23 21.34
N GLU A 80 -8.76 4.14 21.18
CA GLU A 80 -9.49 2.87 21.21
C GLU A 80 -9.11 2.01 20.00
N LEU A 81 -8.87 0.72 20.24
CA LEU A 81 -8.45 -0.23 19.21
C LEU A 81 -9.46 -1.38 19.08
N ASN A 82 -9.92 -1.59 17.86
CA ASN A 82 -10.87 -2.61 17.44
C ASN A 82 -10.24 -3.51 16.37
N ALA A 83 -9.13 -4.17 16.73
CA ALA A 83 -8.39 -5.04 15.83
C ALA A 83 -9.16 -6.33 15.50
N VAL A 84 -9.14 -6.73 14.24
CA VAL A 84 -9.72 -8.01 13.80
C VAL A 84 -8.78 -9.16 14.18
N PRO A 85 -9.26 -10.21 14.85
CA PRO A 85 -8.43 -11.36 15.18
C PRO A 85 -7.84 -12.04 13.95
N LYS A 86 -6.59 -12.48 14.02
CA LYS A 86 -5.88 -13.14 12.92
C LYS A 86 -6.61 -14.36 12.37
N GLU A 87 -7.21 -15.16 13.23
CA GLU A 87 -8.00 -16.33 12.81
C GLU A 87 -9.29 -15.93 12.08
N VAL A 88 -9.89 -14.79 12.44
CA VAL A 88 -11.05 -14.22 11.73
C VAL A 88 -10.63 -13.73 10.35
N GLN A 89 -9.52 -12.99 10.24
CA GLN A 89 -8.97 -12.58 8.94
C GLN A 89 -8.71 -13.80 8.05
N LYS A 90 -8.14 -14.87 8.59
CA LYS A 90 -7.86 -16.10 7.84
C LYS A 90 -9.14 -16.74 7.30
N LYS A 91 -10.15 -16.95 8.14
CA LYS A 91 -11.46 -17.51 7.75
C LYS A 91 -12.17 -16.64 6.71
N ALA A 92 -12.22 -15.33 6.94
CA ALA A 92 -12.80 -14.38 5.99
C ALA A 92 -12.06 -14.43 4.64
N GLY A 93 -10.73 -14.53 4.66
CA GLY A 93 -9.91 -14.70 3.47
C GLY A 93 -10.27 -15.93 2.62
N GLU A 94 -10.59 -17.06 3.25
CA GLU A 94 -11.04 -18.28 2.56
C GLU A 94 -12.42 -18.12 1.91
N ILE A 95 -13.31 -17.34 2.55
CA ILE A 95 -14.68 -17.06 2.07
C ILE A 95 -14.69 -16.08 0.89
N ILE A 96 -13.93 -14.99 0.99
CA ILE A 96 -13.97 -13.89 0.01
C ILE A 96 -13.16 -14.17 -1.26
N MET A 97 -12.19 -15.08 -1.19
CA MET A 97 -11.31 -15.40 -2.33
C MET A 97 -11.90 -16.51 -3.20
N ARG A 98 -12.12 -16.19 -4.48
CA ARG A 98 -12.48 -17.17 -5.50
C ARG A 98 -11.52 -17.15 -6.68
N ARG A 99 -11.40 -18.28 -7.36
CA ARG A 99 -10.54 -18.43 -8.53
C ARG A 99 -11.07 -17.58 -9.68
N GLY A 100 -10.20 -16.79 -10.29
CA GLY A 100 -10.54 -15.92 -11.42
C GLY A 100 -11.26 -14.61 -11.04
N GLU A 101 -11.55 -14.38 -9.77
CA GLU A 101 -12.24 -13.16 -9.32
C GLU A 101 -11.23 -12.06 -8.91
N PHE A 102 -10.75 -11.30 -9.91
CA PHE A 102 -9.86 -10.16 -9.71
C PHE A 102 -10.55 -8.79 -9.89
N GLY A 103 -11.79 -8.80 -10.36
CA GLY A 103 -12.58 -7.60 -10.66
C GLY A 103 -13.52 -7.15 -9.56
N PHE A 104 -14.36 -6.18 -9.94
CA PHE A 104 -15.56 -5.81 -9.20
C PHE A 104 -16.45 -7.04 -8.98
N LEU A 105 -17.09 -7.06 -7.82
CA LEU A 105 -18.05 -8.10 -7.49
C LEU A 105 -19.44 -7.61 -7.90
N PRO A 106 -20.26 -8.45 -8.54
CA PRO A 106 -21.68 -8.15 -8.68
C PRO A 106 -22.33 -8.08 -7.30
N GLN A 107 -23.43 -7.30 -7.17
CA GLN A 107 -24.11 -7.10 -5.88
C GLN A 107 -24.48 -8.43 -5.22
N GLU A 108 -24.99 -9.39 -5.98
CA GLU A 108 -25.30 -10.74 -5.48
C GLU A 108 -24.10 -11.42 -4.79
N ARG A 109 -22.88 -11.22 -5.30
CA ARG A 109 -21.66 -11.78 -4.69
C ARG A 109 -21.23 -11.00 -3.45
N VAL A 110 -21.51 -9.71 -3.40
CA VAL A 110 -21.30 -8.87 -2.21
C VAL A 110 -22.24 -9.31 -1.09
N ASP A 111 -23.51 -9.51 -1.40
CA ASP A 111 -24.53 -9.98 -0.45
C ASP A 111 -24.19 -11.39 0.06
N GLU A 112 -23.77 -12.28 -0.84
CA GLU A 112 -23.30 -13.62 -0.47
C GLU A 112 -22.12 -13.57 0.51
N ILE A 113 -21.16 -12.66 0.30
CA ILE A 113 -20.04 -12.47 1.23
C ILE A 113 -20.56 -11.96 2.58
N ALA A 114 -21.45 -10.96 2.57
CA ALA A 114 -22.02 -10.41 3.80
C ALA A 114 -22.71 -11.49 4.64
N ASP A 115 -23.51 -12.35 4.01
CA ASP A 115 -24.17 -13.48 4.68
C ASP A 115 -23.19 -14.51 5.23
N GLN A 116 -22.11 -14.80 4.50
CA GLN A 116 -21.11 -15.80 4.91
C GLN A 116 -20.19 -15.32 6.04
N ILE A 117 -20.01 -14.00 6.20
CA ILE A 117 -19.16 -13.41 7.25
C ILE A 117 -19.95 -12.87 8.45
N LYS A 118 -21.29 -12.92 8.44
CA LYS A 118 -22.14 -12.30 9.47
C LYS A 118 -21.81 -12.72 10.92
N ASP A 119 -21.34 -13.95 11.10
CA ASP A 119 -20.99 -14.53 12.40
C ASP A 119 -19.50 -14.34 12.75
N LEU A 120 -18.75 -13.66 11.88
CA LEU A 120 -17.35 -13.31 12.09
C LEU A 120 -17.25 -11.86 12.59
N SER A 121 -16.30 -11.59 13.48
CA SER A 121 -16.01 -10.24 13.96
C SER A 121 -15.22 -9.41 12.93
N ILE A 122 -15.79 -9.24 11.75
CA ILE A 122 -15.25 -8.46 10.64
C ILE A 122 -16.40 -7.86 9.82
N THR A 123 -16.31 -6.58 9.48
CA THR A 123 -17.33 -5.90 8.68
C THR A 123 -17.22 -6.25 7.19
N LEU A 124 -18.29 -6.00 6.43
CA LEU A 124 -18.28 -6.17 4.97
C LEU A 124 -17.20 -5.31 4.32
N GLU A 125 -17.04 -4.06 4.75
CA GLU A 125 -16.01 -3.16 4.20
C GLU A 125 -14.59 -3.67 4.48
N GLN A 126 -14.34 -4.15 5.71
CA GLN A 126 -13.09 -4.80 6.07
C GLN A 126 -12.80 -6.01 5.20
N ALA A 127 -13.81 -6.87 5.00
CA ALA A 127 -13.69 -8.05 4.15
C ALA A 127 -13.42 -7.70 2.68
N LEU A 128 -14.10 -6.70 2.11
CA LEU A 128 -13.86 -6.23 0.74
C LEU A 128 -12.46 -5.60 0.59
N SER A 129 -12.00 -4.85 1.59
CA SER A 129 -10.64 -4.29 1.62
C SER A 129 -9.58 -5.39 1.73
N LEU A 130 -9.80 -6.39 2.60
CA LEU A 130 -8.95 -7.59 2.72
C LEU A 130 -8.88 -8.36 1.39
N ARG A 131 -10.01 -8.53 0.69
CA ARG A 131 -10.04 -9.17 -0.63
C ARG A 131 -9.13 -8.45 -1.62
N ASN A 132 -9.15 -7.11 -1.64
CA ASN A 132 -8.27 -6.33 -2.52
C ASN A 132 -6.79 -6.60 -2.21
N ALA A 133 -6.42 -6.63 -0.93
CA ALA A 133 -5.05 -6.94 -0.50
C ALA A 133 -4.62 -8.38 -0.86
N LEU A 134 -5.49 -9.36 -0.66
CA LEU A 134 -5.26 -10.76 -1.03
C LEU A 134 -5.10 -10.94 -2.55
N ASN A 135 -5.96 -10.30 -3.35
CA ASN A 135 -5.88 -10.33 -4.80
C ASN A 135 -4.61 -9.67 -5.33
N GLN A 136 -4.17 -8.57 -4.71
CA GLN A 136 -2.90 -7.94 -5.04
C GLN A 136 -1.71 -8.86 -4.73
N GLU A 137 -1.67 -9.45 -3.54
CA GLU A 137 -0.60 -10.39 -3.15
C GLU A 137 -0.56 -11.62 -4.08
N LYS A 138 -1.73 -12.20 -4.36
CA LYS A 138 -1.89 -13.32 -5.29
C LYS A 138 -1.40 -12.98 -6.69
N SER A 139 -1.72 -11.79 -7.20
CA SER A 139 -1.25 -11.29 -8.49
C SER A 139 0.28 -11.20 -8.54
N VAL A 140 0.89 -10.58 -7.52
CA VAL A 140 2.35 -10.41 -7.43
C VAL A 140 3.07 -11.76 -7.37
N TYR A 141 2.65 -12.68 -6.50
CA TYR A 141 3.33 -13.97 -6.34
C TYR A 141 3.10 -14.93 -7.51
N SER A 142 1.96 -14.85 -8.19
CA SER A 142 1.65 -15.72 -9.33
C SER A 142 2.14 -15.18 -10.68
N HIS A 143 2.55 -13.91 -10.76
CA HIS A 143 2.95 -13.24 -12.01
C HIS A 143 3.99 -14.01 -12.83
N HIS A 144 5.05 -14.51 -12.20
CA HIS A 144 6.10 -15.26 -12.89
C HIS A 144 5.58 -16.59 -13.47
N LYS A 145 4.61 -17.25 -12.80
CA LYS A 145 3.98 -18.48 -13.29
C LYS A 145 3.08 -18.19 -14.50
N LEU A 146 2.39 -17.05 -14.48
CA LEU A 146 1.61 -16.57 -15.63
C LEU A 146 2.53 -16.31 -16.83
N MET A 147 3.62 -15.57 -16.62
CA MET A 147 4.56 -15.21 -17.70
C MET A 147 5.26 -16.41 -18.33
N ARG A 148 5.53 -17.48 -17.56
CA ARG A 148 6.04 -18.75 -18.11
C ARG A 148 5.07 -19.42 -19.09
N ARG A 149 3.77 -19.12 -19.00
CA ARG A 149 2.70 -19.63 -19.87
C ARG A 149 2.28 -18.64 -20.95
N SER A 150 3.04 -17.56 -21.16
CA SER A 150 2.76 -16.52 -22.17
C SER A 150 2.56 -17.09 -23.58
N ASN A 151 3.39 -18.06 -24.01
CA ASN A 151 3.24 -18.71 -25.31
C ASN A 151 1.93 -19.52 -25.42
N GLU A 152 1.51 -20.19 -24.35
CA GLU A 152 0.23 -20.91 -24.31
C GLU A 152 -0.95 -19.94 -24.37
N LEU A 153 -0.90 -18.88 -23.56
CA LEU A 153 -1.89 -17.81 -23.56
C LEU A 153 -2.05 -17.18 -24.95
N ASN A 154 -0.95 -16.86 -25.62
CA ASN A 154 -1.00 -16.32 -26.99
C ASN A 154 -1.66 -17.31 -27.96
N ARG A 155 -1.28 -18.59 -27.94
CA ARG A 155 -1.88 -19.60 -28.83
C ARG A 155 -3.39 -19.74 -28.62
N ARG A 156 -3.85 -19.77 -27.37
CA ARG A 156 -5.27 -19.87 -27.02
C ARG A 156 -6.07 -18.63 -27.42
N TYR A 157 -5.49 -17.47 -27.20
CA TYR A 157 -6.08 -16.20 -27.61
C TYR A 157 -6.22 -16.13 -29.15
N ASP A 158 -5.16 -16.51 -29.87
CA ASP A 158 -5.16 -16.55 -31.33
C ASP A 158 -6.15 -17.62 -31.87
N SER A 159 -6.41 -18.70 -31.12
CA SER A 159 -7.45 -19.69 -31.44
C SER A 159 -8.88 -19.27 -31.08
N GLY A 160 -9.08 -18.07 -30.53
CA GLY A 160 -10.40 -17.48 -30.30
C GLY A 160 -10.84 -17.34 -28.84
N GLU A 161 -10.09 -17.84 -27.85
CA GLU A 161 -10.42 -17.59 -26.43
C GLU A 161 -10.29 -16.08 -26.12
N ASP A 162 -11.22 -15.52 -25.35
CA ASP A 162 -11.18 -14.13 -24.88
C ASP A 162 -10.31 -13.97 -23.62
N VAL A 163 -9.90 -12.74 -23.31
CA VAL A 163 -9.01 -12.42 -22.20
C VAL A 163 -9.64 -12.76 -20.85
N ILE A 164 -10.96 -12.64 -20.69
CA ILE A 164 -11.66 -12.89 -19.44
C ILE A 164 -11.72 -14.39 -19.16
N SER A 165 -12.04 -15.19 -20.17
CA SER A 165 -11.99 -16.64 -20.12
C SER A 165 -10.58 -17.14 -19.76
N LEU A 166 -9.55 -16.56 -20.38
CA LEU A 166 -8.16 -16.88 -20.05
C LEU A 166 -7.78 -16.43 -18.64
N SER A 167 -8.21 -15.25 -18.20
CA SER A 167 -7.97 -14.74 -16.84
C SER A 167 -8.54 -15.69 -15.78
N LYS A 168 -9.78 -16.15 -15.96
CA LYS A 168 -10.43 -17.14 -15.07
C LYS A 168 -9.69 -18.48 -15.10
N ARG A 169 -9.37 -18.99 -16.29
CA ARG A 169 -8.68 -20.27 -16.47
C ARG A 169 -7.30 -20.28 -15.78
N PHE A 170 -6.51 -19.24 -16.02
CA PHE A 170 -5.14 -19.12 -15.53
C PHE A 170 -5.04 -18.50 -14.13
N ASP A 171 -6.17 -18.06 -13.57
CA ASP A 171 -6.30 -17.46 -12.26
C ASP A 171 -5.37 -16.25 -12.06
N ALA A 172 -5.46 -15.30 -12.99
CA ALA A 172 -4.65 -14.09 -13.00
C ALA A 172 -5.47 -12.87 -13.39
N PRO A 173 -5.08 -11.65 -12.97
CA PRO A 173 -5.81 -10.43 -13.32
C PRO A 173 -5.95 -10.26 -14.85
N PRO A 174 -7.10 -9.79 -15.37
CA PRO A 174 -7.34 -9.65 -16.81
C PRO A 174 -6.26 -8.85 -17.55
N VAL A 175 -5.81 -7.72 -17.02
CA VAL A 175 -4.78 -6.88 -17.67
C VAL A 175 -3.43 -7.61 -17.67
N ASN A 176 -3.08 -8.33 -16.61
CA ASN A 176 -1.86 -9.13 -16.58
C ASN A 176 -1.91 -10.33 -17.52
N THR A 177 -3.09 -10.93 -17.68
CA THR A 177 -3.36 -11.97 -18.69
C THR A 177 -3.11 -11.41 -20.09
N PHE A 178 -3.64 -10.22 -20.39
CA PHE A 178 -3.41 -9.56 -21.68
C PHE A 178 -1.94 -9.21 -21.92
N ARG A 179 -1.23 -8.69 -20.90
CA ARG A 179 0.23 -8.45 -20.98
C ARG A 179 1.00 -9.74 -21.28
N ALA A 180 0.58 -10.88 -20.71
CA ALA A 180 1.20 -12.18 -20.97
C ALA A 180 0.92 -12.68 -22.39
N ILE A 181 -0.27 -12.44 -22.95
CA ILE A 181 -0.60 -12.71 -24.36
C ILE A 181 0.36 -11.93 -25.28
N LEU A 182 0.46 -10.62 -25.08
CA LEU A 182 1.36 -9.77 -25.89
C LEU A 182 2.84 -10.18 -25.74
N THR A 183 3.24 -10.59 -24.53
CA THR A 183 4.59 -11.15 -24.28
C THR A 183 4.82 -12.43 -25.08
N GLY A 184 3.83 -13.34 -25.12
CA GLY A 184 3.91 -14.58 -25.91
C GLY A 184 3.96 -14.33 -27.41
N ARG A 185 3.45 -13.19 -27.87
CA ARG A 185 3.60 -12.67 -29.23
C ARG A 185 4.97 -12.04 -29.52
N GLY A 186 5.89 -12.08 -28.55
CA GLY A 186 7.25 -11.54 -28.68
C GLY A 186 7.35 -10.02 -28.46
N TRP A 187 6.34 -9.36 -27.89
CA TRP A 187 6.44 -7.93 -27.60
C TRP A 187 7.35 -7.66 -26.40
N SER A 188 8.15 -6.59 -26.50
CA SER A 188 8.96 -6.12 -25.37
C SER A 188 8.08 -5.46 -24.31
N LYS A 189 8.55 -5.45 -23.04
CA LYS A 189 7.85 -4.78 -21.93
C LYS A 189 7.54 -3.31 -22.23
N ASN A 190 8.49 -2.59 -22.84
CA ASN A 190 8.31 -1.19 -23.22
C ASN A 190 7.26 -1.02 -24.32
N ARG A 191 7.30 -1.87 -25.36
CA ARG A 191 6.28 -1.84 -26.41
C ARG A 191 4.89 -2.08 -25.83
N ILE A 192 4.74 -3.05 -24.93
CA ILE A 192 3.47 -3.32 -24.24
C ILE A 192 3.04 -2.09 -23.44
N LYS A 193 3.92 -1.54 -22.58
CA LYS A 193 3.62 -0.34 -21.77
C LYS A 193 3.09 0.81 -22.62
N GLU A 194 3.81 1.16 -23.69
CA GLU A 194 3.43 2.29 -24.55
C GLU A 194 2.14 2.00 -25.35
N SER A 195 1.93 0.77 -25.80
CA SER A 195 0.70 0.41 -26.53
C SER A 195 -0.54 0.37 -25.64
N LEU A 196 -0.39 0.04 -24.35
CA LEU A 196 -1.49 0.04 -23.38
C LEU A 196 -1.80 1.44 -22.85
N LYS A 197 -0.83 2.36 -22.86
CA LYS A 197 -1.07 3.79 -22.59
C LYS A 197 -1.88 4.46 -23.70
N GLU A 198 -1.74 3.97 -24.93
CA GLU A 198 -2.45 4.48 -26.11
C GLU A 198 -3.11 3.33 -26.89
N PRO A 199 -4.24 2.78 -26.38
CA PRO A 199 -4.87 1.57 -26.92
C PRO A 199 -5.36 1.72 -28.36
N SER A 200 -5.50 2.95 -28.87
CA SER A 200 -5.83 3.23 -30.27
C SER A 200 -4.83 2.62 -31.26
N ARG A 201 -3.60 2.34 -30.83
CA ARG A 201 -2.54 1.68 -31.62
C ARG A 201 -2.68 0.15 -31.71
N LEU A 202 -3.55 -0.44 -30.90
CA LEU A 202 -3.81 -1.88 -30.93
C LEU A 202 -4.72 -2.26 -32.11
N LYS A 203 -4.64 -3.51 -32.55
CA LYS A 203 -5.61 -4.07 -33.50
C LYS A 203 -7.01 -4.05 -32.85
N LYS A 204 -8.07 -3.95 -33.66
CA LYS A 204 -9.46 -3.87 -33.19
C LYS A 204 -9.78 -4.85 -32.05
N ARG A 205 -9.55 -6.16 -32.26
CA ARG A 205 -9.79 -7.19 -31.23
C ARG A 205 -8.93 -6.98 -29.98
N ASP A 206 -7.65 -6.68 -30.14
CA ASP A 206 -6.73 -6.45 -29.01
C ASP A 206 -7.14 -5.23 -28.19
N ARG A 207 -7.64 -4.17 -28.85
CA ARG A 207 -8.17 -2.98 -28.20
C ARG A 207 -9.42 -3.30 -27.40
N GLU A 208 -10.42 -3.93 -28.04
CA GLU A 208 -11.69 -4.30 -27.39
C GLU A 208 -11.46 -5.23 -26.18
N GLN A 209 -10.54 -6.18 -26.32
CA GLN A 209 -10.19 -7.12 -25.25
C GLN A 209 -9.39 -6.45 -24.12
N PHE A 210 -8.55 -5.48 -24.44
CA PHE A 210 -7.84 -4.69 -23.43
C PHE A 210 -8.79 -3.77 -22.66
N GLU A 211 -9.68 -3.05 -23.34
CA GLU A 211 -10.68 -2.17 -22.72
C GLU A 211 -11.58 -2.97 -21.76
N LEU A 212 -12.05 -4.16 -22.18
CA LEU A 212 -12.80 -5.06 -21.31
C LEU A 212 -11.97 -5.59 -20.14
N ALA A 213 -10.69 -5.90 -20.36
CA ALA A 213 -9.80 -6.34 -19.29
C ALA A 213 -9.57 -5.22 -18.27
N GLU A 214 -9.38 -3.98 -18.72
CA GLU A 214 -9.15 -2.81 -17.88
C GLU A 214 -10.40 -2.48 -17.04
N SER A 215 -11.60 -2.55 -17.63
CA SER A 215 -12.85 -2.29 -16.90
C SER A 215 -13.15 -3.34 -15.82
N LEU A 216 -12.60 -4.55 -15.95
CA LEU A 216 -12.84 -5.67 -15.04
C LEU A 216 -11.66 -6.01 -14.12
N ASP A 217 -10.52 -5.33 -14.20
CA ASP A 217 -9.34 -5.64 -13.40
C ASP A 217 -9.12 -4.61 -12.29
N ARG A 218 -9.62 -4.85 -11.08
CA ARG A 218 -9.45 -3.91 -9.97
C ARG A 218 -8.05 -3.91 -9.34
N VAL A 219 -7.20 -4.87 -9.72
CA VAL A 219 -5.87 -5.07 -9.12
C VAL A 219 -4.78 -4.41 -9.95
N SER A 220 -4.94 -4.46 -11.27
CA SER A 220 -3.99 -3.96 -12.25
C SER A 220 -4.58 -2.82 -13.10
N SER A 221 -5.79 -2.34 -12.77
CA SER A 221 -6.42 -1.18 -13.41
C SER A 221 -5.57 0.07 -13.28
N VAL A 222 -5.70 0.93 -14.29
CA VAL A 222 -5.02 2.22 -14.39
C VAL A 222 -5.83 3.33 -13.70
N ASN A 223 -7.15 3.18 -13.56
CA ASN A 223 -8.02 4.19 -12.94
C ASN A 223 -8.15 3.98 -11.42
N GLN A 224 -7.49 4.83 -10.63
CA GLN A 224 -7.49 4.84 -9.16
C GLN A 224 -7.89 6.21 -8.59
N GLU A 225 -8.54 7.06 -9.39
CA GLU A 225 -8.78 8.47 -9.05
C GLU A 225 -9.71 8.64 -7.84
N GLU A 226 -10.83 7.93 -7.81
CA GLU A 226 -11.80 7.99 -6.70
C GLU A 226 -11.17 7.51 -5.38
N THR A 227 -10.44 6.38 -5.42
CA THR A 227 -9.72 5.87 -4.24
C THR A 227 -8.67 6.86 -3.74
N HIS A 228 -8.00 7.57 -4.65
CA HIS A 228 -7.05 8.62 -4.27
C HIS A 228 -7.76 9.79 -3.58
N LYS A 229 -8.89 10.27 -4.13
CA LYS A 229 -9.68 11.34 -3.51
C LYS A 229 -10.19 10.94 -2.12
N ALA A 230 -10.73 9.72 -1.98
CA ALA A 230 -11.16 9.19 -0.68
C ALA A 230 -10.01 9.05 0.33
N SER A 231 -8.79 8.75 -0.13
CA SER A 231 -7.59 8.74 0.71
C SER A 231 -7.27 10.13 1.24
N MET A 232 -7.31 11.16 0.38
CA MET A 232 -7.08 12.54 0.80
C MET A 232 -8.11 13.01 1.82
N VAL A 233 -9.40 12.70 1.60
CA VAL A 233 -10.45 13.04 2.58
C VAL A 233 -10.21 12.33 3.93
N PHE A 234 -9.69 11.11 3.91
CA PHE A 234 -9.32 10.42 5.15
C PHE A 234 -8.11 11.04 5.86
N GLU A 235 -7.17 11.63 5.12
CA GLU A 235 -6.09 12.45 5.70
C GLU A 235 -6.66 13.72 6.35
N ASP A 236 -7.62 14.40 5.70
CA ASP A 236 -8.29 15.58 6.25
C ASP A 236 -9.04 15.27 7.56
N VAL A 237 -9.65 14.08 7.68
CA VAL A 237 -10.26 13.61 8.93
C VAL A 237 -9.23 13.50 10.06
N LEU A 238 -8.01 13.03 9.77
CA LEU A 238 -6.95 12.98 10.77
C LEU A 238 -6.50 14.39 11.16
N TYR A 239 -6.39 15.30 10.21
CA TYR A 239 -6.07 16.70 10.48
C TYR A 239 -7.10 17.31 11.44
N ALA A 240 -8.39 17.17 11.13
CA ALA A 240 -9.48 17.65 11.98
C ALA A 240 -9.41 17.07 13.41
N TYR A 241 -9.10 15.78 13.55
CA TYR A 241 -8.95 15.16 14.88
C TYR A 241 -7.79 15.78 15.66
N PHE A 242 -6.58 15.84 15.08
CA PHE A 242 -5.40 16.36 15.78
C PHE A 242 -5.48 17.86 16.06
N ASP A 243 -6.11 18.64 15.16
CA ASP A 243 -6.45 20.03 15.39
C ASP A 243 -7.41 20.20 16.58
N SER A 244 -8.44 19.34 16.68
CA SER A 244 -9.45 19.43 17.75
C SER A 244 -8.87 19.23 19.16
N ILE A 245 -7.79 18.44 19.28
CA ILE A 245 -7.07 18.23 20.54
C ILE A 245 -5.86 19.15 20.71
N GLY A 246 -5.67 20.09 19.79
CA GLY A 246 -4.66 21.15 19.87
C GLY A 246 -3.22 20.66 19.71
N VAL A 247 -2.99 19.58 18.96
CA VAL A 247 -1.66 19.08 18.62
C VAL A 247 -1.08 19.92 17.49
N ARG A 248 0.18 20.35 17.63
CA ARG A 248 0.92 20.97 16.52
C ARG A 248 1.62 19.91 15.69
N TYR A 249 1.41 19.95 14.39
CA TYR A 249 2.04 19.06 13.42
C TYR A 249 2.33 19.79 12.12
N ARG A 250 3.08 19.14 11.25
CA ARG A 250 3.26 19.54 9.85
C ARG A 250 2.66 18.53 8.91
N THR A 251 2.11 19.00 7.79
CA THR A 251 1.45 18.16 6.80
C THR A 251 2.40 17.69 5.71
N GLN A 252 2.00 16.64 4.98
CA GLN A 252 2.73 16.16 3.80
C GLN A 252 3.02 17.28 2.79
N ASP A 253 2.03 18.14 2.51
CA ASP A 253 2.13 19.20 1.53
C ASP A 253 3.17 20.26 1.91
N GLU A 254 3.19 20.66 3.18
CA GLU A 254 4.19 21.58 3.70
C GLU A 254 5.61 21.01 3.58
N LEU A 255 5.78 19.74 3.96
CA LEU A 255 7.07 19.04 3.88
C LEU A 255 7.53 18.89 2.42
N MET A 256 6.62 18.57 1.50
CA MET A 256 6.93 18.47 0.08
C MET A 256 7.43 19.80 -0.50
N VAL A 257 6.77 20.92 -0.17
CA VAL A 257 7.17 22.25 -0.66
C VAL A 257 8.58 22.60 -0.19
N GLU A 258 8.85 22.39 1.09
CA GLU A 258 10.15 22.69 1.69
C GLU A 258 11.28 21.81 1.13
N GLN A 259 11.06 20.49 1.08
CA GLN A 259 12.08 19.56 0.59
C GLN A 259 12.34 19.72 -0.90
N LYS A 260 11.31 20.00 -1.71
CA LYS A 260 11.53 20.33 -3.13
C LYS A 260 12.40 21.58 -3.30
N LYS A 261 12.23 22.59 -2.44
CA LYS A 261 13.03 23.81 -2.46
C LYS A 261 14.48 23.56 -2.03
N ALA A 262 14.70 22.72 -1.01
CA ALA A 262 16.02 22.43 -0.47
C ALA A 262 16.80 21.37 -1.28
N GLU A 263 16.12 20.32 -1.73
CA GLU A 263 16.74 19.10 -2.29
C GLU A 263 16.33 18.81 -3.75
N GLY A 264 15.46 19.62 -4.34
CA GLY A 264 14.93 19.42 -5.69
C GLY A 264 13.90 18.29 -5.82
N ARG A 265 13.61 17.58 -4.72
CA ARG A 265 12.58 16.53 -4.66
C ARG A 265 12.07 16.35 -3.23
N ALA A 266 10.88 15.78 -3.09
CA ALA A 266 10.44 15.24 -1.80
C ALA A 266 11.25 13.97 -1.46
N VAL A 267 11.64 13.83 -0.20
CA VAL A 267 12.45 12.73 0.32
C VAL A 267 11.66 11.89 1.30
N ILE A 268 11.04 12.53 2.28
CA ILE A 268 10.37 11.86 3.39
C ILE A 268 9.23 12.73 3.90
N THR A 269 7.99 12.28 3.73
CA THR A 269 6.81 13.10 3.97
C THR A 269 5.72 12.22 4.58
N PRO A 270 5.73 11.98 5.91
CA PRO A 270 4.57 11.42 6.58
C PRO A 270 3.37 12.37 6.44
N ASP A 271 2.16 11.85 6.63
CA ASP A 271 0.94 12.65 6.50
C ASP A 271 0.83 13.71 7.61
N LEU A 272 1.26 13.34 8.82
CA LEU A 272 1.46 14.24 9.96
C LEU A 272 2.85 14.02 10.57
N LEU A 273 3.64 15.08 10.67
CA LEU A 273 4.89 15.13 11.46
C LEU A 273 4.64 15.90 12.76
N MET A 274 4.71 15.23 13.92
CA MET A 274 4.33 15.80 15.21
C MET A 274 5.40 16.76 15.75
N ILE A 275 5.01 18.02 15.98
CA ILE A 275 5.86 19.05 16.59
C ILE A 275 5.76 19.02 18.13
N ASP A 276 4.63 18.54 18.67
CA ASP A 276 4.45 18.24 20.09
C ASP A 276 4.90 16.80 20.45
N ASP A 277 5.11 16.52 21.74
CA ASP A 277 5.35 15.17 22.28
C ASP A 277 4.02 14.43 22.42
N VAL A 278 3.50 13.94 21.29
CA VAL A 278 2.26 13.16 21.24
C VAL A 278 2.54 11.72 21.67
N ARG A 279 1.79 11.25 22.66
CA ARG A 279 1.85 9.87 23.14
C ARG A 279 0.52 9.18 22.95
N ILE A 280 0.48 8.21 22.05
CA ILE A 280 -0.72 7.43 21.78
C ILE A 280 -0.66 6.17 22.62
N ASN A 281 -1.63 5.98 23.51
CA ASN A 281 -1.64 4.88 24.47
C ASN A 281 -0.33 4.76 25.27
N GLY A 282 0.28 5.91 25.61
CA GLY A 282 1.54 6.02 26.34
C GLY A 282 2.81 5.84 25.51
N VAL A 283 2.70 5.56 24.21
CA VAL A 283 3.85 5.39 23.30
C VAL A 283 4.12 6.68 22.53
N PRO A 284 5.34 7.23 22.54
CA PRO A 284 5.69 8.42 21.75
C PRO A 284 5.52 8.18 20.24
N CYS A 285 4.75 9.05 19.58
CA CYS A 285 4.53 9.01 18.15
C CYS A 285 5.03 10.33 17.52
N ALA A 286 6.17 10.25 16.83
CA ALA A 286 6.77 11.40 16.14
C ALA A 286 6.09 11.72 14.79
N TRP A 287 5.40 10.75 14.19
CA TRP A 287 4.74 10.89 12.91
C TRP A 287 3.52 9.97 12.82
N ILE A 288 2.58 10.31 11.95
CA ILE A 288 1.41 9.50 11.60
C ILE A 288 1.29 9.42 10.08
N ASP A 289 0.95 8.23 9.59
CA ASP A 289 0.68 7.97 8.17
C ASP A 289 -0.68 7.23 8.05
N ALA A 290 -1.52 7.71 7.15
CA ALA A 290 -2.89 7.28 6.93
C ALA A 290 -2.93 6.20 5.84
N LYS A 291 -3.69 5.13 6.10
CA LYS A 291 -3.93 4.07 5.12
C LYS A 291 -5.43 3.92 4.88
N HIS A 292 -5.88 4.30 3.69
CA HIS A 292 -7.26 4.11 3.24
C HIS A 292 -7.55 2.65 2.82
N PHE A 293 -7.17 1.67 3.66
CA PHE A 293 -7.42 0.24 3.45
C PHE A 293 -7.30 -0.53 4.77
N PHE A 294 -7.69 -1.81 4.77
CA PHE A 294 -7.57 -2.71 5.91
C PHE A 294 -6.12 -3.19 6.12
N GLY A 295 -5.59 -3.02 7.32
CA GLY A 295 -4.25 -3.45 7.72
C GLY A 295 -4.13 -4.97 7.84
N ALA A 296 -4.03 -5.68 6.72
CA ALA A 296 -3.98 -7.14 6.71
C ALA A 296 -2.61 -7.72 7.11
N ASP A 297 -2.58 -8.82 7.88
CA ASP A 297 -1.36 -9.61 8.14
C ASP A 297 -0.98 -10.45 6.91
N LEU A 298 -0.50 -9.75 5.87
CA LEU A 298 -0.06 -10.32 4.60
C LEU A 298 1.38 -9.88 4.29
N LYS A 299 2.16 -10.77 3.67
CA LYS A 299 3.61 -10.56 3.51
C LYS A 299 3.94 -9.40 2.57
N PHE A 300 3.21 -9.29 1.47
CA PHE A 300 3.45 -8.28 0.44
C PHE A 300 3.16 -6.84 0.93
N PRO A 301 1.94 -6.51 1.40
CA PRO A 301 1.65 -5.16 1.90
C PRO A 301 2.51 -4.82 3.12
N ARG A 302 2.68 -5.76 4.07
CA ARG A 302 3.52 -5.55 5.26
C ARG A 302 4.95 -5.17 4.90
N LYS A 303 5.58 -5.84 3.92
CA LYS A 303 6.93 -5.49 3.45
C LYS A 303 7.00 -4.12 2.80
N LYS A 304 5.96 -3.70 2.08
CA LYS A 304 5.90 -2.38 1.45
C LYS A 304 5.77 -1.29 2.51
N THR A 305 4.86 -1.47 3.46
CA THR A 305 4.67 -0.57 4.60
C THR A 305 5.91 -0.50 5.48
N GLN A 306 6.53 -1.63 5.83
CA GLN A 306 7.75 -1.63 6.65
C GLN A 306 8.86 -0.79 6.01
N LYS A 307 9.09 -0.91 4.69
CA LYS A 307 10.09 -0.07 4.01
C LYS A 307 9.82 1.43 4.10
N GLN A 308 8.55 1.83 4.17
CA GLN A 308 8.16 3.23 4.37
C GLN A 308 8.45 3.63 5.80
N VAL A 309 7.99 2.83 6.77
CA VAL A 309 8.22 3.04 8.20
C VAL A 309 9.70 3.07 8.54
N ASP A 310 10.53 2.20 7.98
CA ASP A 310 11.98 2.19 8.23
C ASP A 310 12.62 3.54 7.91
N ARG A 311 12.12 4.25 6.89
CA ARG A 311 12.61 5.61 6.56
C ARG A 311 12.17 6.62 7.60
N TYR A 312 10.89 6.59 7.99
CA TYR A 312 10.36 7.47 9.05
C TYR A 312 11.04 7.22 10.38
N VAL A 313 11.27 5.96 10.75
CA VAL A 313 11.95 5.57 11.97
C VAL A 313 13.42 5.98 11.95
N ALA A 314 14.10 5.90 10.81
CA ALA A 314 15.48 6.37 10.71
C ALA A 314 15.60 7.88 10.96
N GLU A 315 14.62 8.67 10.48
CA GLU A 315 14.64 10.13 10.55
C GLU A 315 14.04 10.69 11.86
N TYR A 316 12.84 10.23 12.21
CA TYR A 316 11.99 10.82 13.25
C TYR A 316 11.85 9.95 14.50
N GLY A 317 12.13 8.64 14.39
CA GLY A 317 11.86 7.65 15.44
C GLY A 317 10.47 7.00 15.33
N HIS A 318 9.99 6.46 16.45
CA HIS A 318 8.71 5.75 16.54
C HIS A 318 7.52 6.62 16.09
N GLY A 319 6.53 6.02 15.45
CA GLY A 319 5.31 6.71 15.00
C GLY A 319 4.07 5.83 15.04
N ALA A 320 3.09 6.11 14.19
CA ALA A 320 1.89 5.30 14.08
C ALA A 320 1.34 5.26 12.65
N ILE A 321 0.61 4.20 12.35
CA ILE A 321 -0.17 4.08 11.11
C ILE A 321 -1.64 3.96 11.47
N VAL A 322 -2.49 4.81 10.89
CA VAL A 322 -3.94 4.72 11.07
C VAL A 322 -4.57 4.06 9.84
N TYR A 323 -5.19 2.89 10.04
CA TYR A 323 -5.91 2.18 8.99
C TYR A 323 -7.40 2.52 9.03
N ARG A 324 -7.94 3.08 7.94
CA ARG A 324 -9.35 3.46 7.84
C ARG A 324 -10.28 2.30 8.21
N HIS A 325 -10.07 1.15 7.58
CA HIS A 325 -10.92 -0.03 7.83
C HIS A 325 -10.43 -0.84 9.03
N GLY A 326 -9.53 -0.30 9.85
CA GLY A 326 -8.86 -1.04 10.91
C GLY A 326 -7.86 -2.06 10.41
N PHE A 327 -7.37 -2.91 11.31
CA PHE A 327 -6.24 -3.78 11.07
C PHE A 327 -6.41 -5.15 11.75
N CYS A 328 -5.59 -6.09 11.33
CA CYS A 328 -5.49 -7.41 11.92
C CYS A 328 -4.57 -7.38 13.13
N ASP A 329 -4.99 -7.98 14.25
CA ASP A 329 -4.20 -8.07 15.48
C ASP A 329 -2.89 -8.85 15.34
N GLY A 330 -2.69 -9.55 14.22
CA GLY A 330 -1.45 -10.25 13.86
C GLY A 330 -0.50 -9.40 13.01
N LEU A 331 -0.94 -8.24 12.51
CA LEU A 331 -0.10 -7.30 11.78
C LEU A 331 0.94 -6.71 12.73
N ARG A 332 2.21 -6.79 12.34
CA ARG A 332 3.31 -6.16 13.06
C ARG A 332 4.13 -5.32 12.09
N ILE A 333 4.22 -4.02 12.39
CA ILE A 333 5.11 -3.08 11.71
C ILE A 333 6.06 -2.52 12.77
N GLN A 334 7.36 -2.77 12.61
CA GLN A 334 8.35 -2.35 13.59
C GLN A 334 8.53 -0.83 13.56
N GLY A 335 8.53 -0.20 14.74
CA GLY A 335 8.71 1.24 14.89
C GLY A 335 7.45 2.07 14.62
N ALA A 336 6.28 1.44 14.55
CA ALA A 336 5.01 2.14 14.46
C ALA A 336 3.91 1.40 15.22
N GLU A 337 3.04 2.15 15.89
CA GLU A 337 1.77 1.64 16.40
C GLU A 337 0.79 1.37 15.24
N GLN A 338 -0.08 0.36 15.40
CA GLN A 338 -1.17 0.08 14.47
C GLN A 338 -2.45 0.60 15.10
N LEU A 339 -3.06 1.59 14.45
CA LEU A 339 -4.27 2.24 14.90
C LEU A 339 -5.39 2.02 13.87
N ASP A 340 -6.63 2.15 14.31
CA ASP A 340 -7.79 2.15 13.44
C ASP A 340 -8.57 3.47 13.56
N ALA A 341 -9.56 3.65 12.69
CA ALA A 341 -10.34 4.88 12.63
C ALA A 341 -11.48 4.97 13.67
N SER A 342 -11.58 4.05 14.64
CA SER A 342 -12.69 4.06 15.62
C SER A 342 -12.89 5.38 16.36
N PRO A 343 -11.84 6.13 16.79
CA PRO A 343 -12.04 7.39 17.49
C PRO A 343 -12.25 8.59 16.55
N LEU A 344 -12.29 8.39 15.23
CA LEU A 344 -12.36 9.45 14.24
C LEU A 344 -13.80 9.72 13.79
N ASP A 345 -14.12 10.99 13.54
CA ASP A 345 -15.35 11.37 12.87
C ASP A 345 -15.21 11.19 11.35
N LEU A 346 -15.91 10.19 10.81
CA LEU A 346 -15.86 9.83 9.39
C LEU A 346 -16.92 10.56 8.54
N THR A 347 -17.68 11.51 9.10
CA THR A 347 -18.79 12.20 8.39
C THR A 347 -18.34 12.80 7.06
N MET A 348 -17.18 13.47 7.02
CA MET A 348 -16.63 14.06 5.79
C MET A 348 -16.44 13.01 4.68
N LEU A 349 -16.07 11.80 5.05
CA LEU A 349 -15.82 10.72 4.13
C LEU A 349 -17.11 10.05 3.65
N ASP A 350 -18.12 10.00 4.51
CA ASP A 350 -19.46 9.52 4.15
C ASP A 350 -20.12 10.48 3.14
N GLU A 351 -20.05 11.80 3.37
CA GLU A 351 -20.53 12.83 2.45
C GLU A 351 -19.80 12.77 1.09
N PHE A 352 -18.48 12.51 1.10
CA PHE A 352 -17.70 12.30 -0.12
C PHE A 352 -18.22 11.10 -0.93
N HIS A 353 -18.57 10.00 -0.28
CA HIS A 353 -19.11 8.83 -0.97
C HIS A 353 -20.55 9.06 -1.48
N GLU A 354 -21.39 9.80 -0.75
CA GLU A 354 -22.75 10.14 -1.19
C GLU A 354 -22.75 11.04 -2.43
N SER A 355 -21.90 12.07 -2.44
CA SER A 355 -21.75 12.97 -3.60
C SER A 355 -21.20 12.25 -4.83
N SER A 356 -20.27 11.31 -4.63
CA SER A 356 -19.69 10.49 -5.71
C SER A 356 -20.69 9.50 -6.31
N LYS A 357 -21.67 9.00 -5.54
CA LYS A 357 -22.74 8.12 -6.04
C LYS A 357 -23.80 8.87 -6.87
N ASN A 358 -23.97 10.16 -6.62
CA ASN A 358 -24.97 11.02 -7.26
C ASN A 358 -24.44 11.77 -8.50
N SER A 359 -23.15 11.63 -8.82
CA SER A 359 -22.47 12.22 -9.98
C SER A 359 -22.26 11.18 -11.08
#